data_AF-A0A422QA58-F1
#
_entry.id   AF-A0A422QA58-F1
#
_cell.length_a   1.000
_cell.length_b   1.000
_cell.length_c   1.000
_cell.angle_alpha   90.00
_cell.angle_beta   90.00
_cell.angle_gamma   90.00
#
_symmetry.space_group_name_H-M   'P 1'
#
loop_
_entity.id
_entity.type
_entity.pdbx_description
1 polymer ?
#
loop_
_entity_poly.entity_id
_entity_poly.type
_entity_poly.pdbx_seq_one_letter_code
_entity_poly.pdbx_strand_id
1 'polypeptide(L)'
;MHPVQPHIDELRRRFSSVKVLHQTASEMFLRVEHALPELGCTAVLCVALDSAFPRKPPIVTYFDGRTLPISPTDGSTEDAWDPASSRLADAVANAFANLALLWGSVVPPSPESLAAQLSSLSDSMLLDIVSNPNCLESYAYQLPFFKAIRDASGQTLDEIERVANENLKLQPVLDQLRAEVEGLQLSLEQSVQSVQKVPQLVPLLNSISSQENLAKALATDVKALDAQREEIARRLLQVDYATDRRRFDALLEEYRGKAKERHVMDLKRRAYCASLK
;
A
#
# COMPACT_ATOMS: atom_id res chain seq x y z
N MET A 1 -11.08 -68.38 0.57
CA MET A 1 -11.43 -67.12 -0.12
C MET A 1 -11.03 -65.98 0.79
N HIS A 2 -10.11 -65.12 0.34
CA HIS A 2 -9.56 -64.08 1.22
C HIS A 2 -10.61 -63.01 1.52
N PRO A 3 -10.83 -62.64 2.80
CA PRO A 3 -11.85 -61.67 3.22
C PRO A 3 -11.61 -60.24 2.70
N VAL A 4 -10.45 -60.00 2.06
CA VAL A 4 -9.99 -58.68 1.59
C VAL A 4 -10.42 -58.36 0.15
N GLN A 5 -10.74 -59.38 -0.65
CA GLN A 5 -11.15 -59.23 -2.06
C GLN A 5 -12.32 -58.25 -2.29
N PRO A 6 -13.45 -58.30 -1.53
CA PRO A 6 -14.56 -57.37 -1.75
C PRO A 6 -14.20 -55.90 -1.48
N HIS A 7 -13.27 -55.65 -0.54
CA HIS A 7 -12.79 -54.30 -0.25
C HIS A 7 -11.90 -53.74 -1.37
N ILE A 8 -11.12 -54.60 -2.03
CA ILE A 8 -10.29 -54.22 -3.18
C ILE A 8 -11.15 -53.93 -4.40
N ASP A 9 -12.22 -54.72 -4.60
CA ASP A 9 -13.15 -54.51 -5.70
C ASP A 9 -13.96 -53.20 -5.51
N GLU A 10 -14.32 -52.86 -4.27
CA GLU A 10 -14.89 -51.54 -3.94
C GLU A 10 -13.91 -50.40 -4.23
N LEU A 11 -12.63 -50.59 -3.87
CA LEU A 11 -11.59 -49.61 -4.13
C LEU A 11 -11.36 -49.39 -5.65
N ARG A 12 -11.38 -50.46 -6.44
CA ARG A 12 -11.30 -50.42 -7.91
C ARG A 12 -12.50 -49.73 -8.57
N ARG A 13 -13.68 -49.78 -7.95
CA ARG A 13 -14.87 -49.08 -8.46
C ARG A 13 -14.79 -47.57 -8.25
N ARG A 14 -14.12 -47.13 -7.18
CA ARG A 14 -14.08 -45.71 -6.77
C ARG A 14 -12.86 -44.96 -7.29
N PHE A 15 -11.74 -45.65 -7.49
CA PHE A 15 -10.49 -45.05 -7.96
C PHE A 15 -10.12 -45.55 -9.36
N SER A 16 -9.67 -44.62 -10.20
CA SER A 16 -9.43 -44.84 -11.63
C SER A 16 -8.29 -45.82 -11.94
N SER A 17 -7.32 -46.00 -11.03
CA SER A 17 -6.20 -46.93 -11.21
C SER A 17 -5.76 -47.48 -9.86
N VAL A 18 -5.92 -48.81 -9.68
CA VAL A 18 -5.56 -49.56 -8.48
C VAL A 18 -4.72 -50.76 -8.89
N LYS A 19 -3.44 -50.76 -8.52
CA LYS A 19 -2.49 -51.83 -8.84
C LYS A 19 -2.09 -52.57 -7.57
N VAL A 20 -2.18 -53.90 -7.57
CA VAL A 20 -1.63 -54.73 -6.49
C VAL A 20 -0.13 -54.87 -6.78
N LEU A 21 0.72 -54.27 -5.93
CA LEU A 21 2.16 -54.32 -6.12
C LEU A 21 2.78 -55.59 -5.54
N HIS A 22 2.24 -56.06 -4.41
CA HIS A 22 2.75 -57.25 -3.74
C HIS A 22 1.62 -57.92 -2.95
N GLN A 23 1.55 -59.24 -3.03
CA GLN A 23 0.57 -60.06 -2.33
C GLN A 23 1.26 -61.30 -1.76
N THR A 24 1.37 -61.35 -0.45
CA THR A 24 1.79 -62.51 0.32
C THR A 24 0.67 -63.00 1.23
N ALA A 25 0.85 -64.17 1.86
CA ALA A 25 -0.13 -64.71 2.80
C ALA A 25 -0.31 -63.82 4.04
N SER A 26 0.69 -62.99 4.36
CA SER A 26 0.73 -62.13 5.54
C SER A 26 0.43 -60.66 5.23
N GLU A 27 0.74 -60.16 4.04
CA GLU A 27 0.64 -58.73 3.72
C GLU A 27 0.21 -58.49 2.28
N MET A 28 -0.50 -57.39 2.05
CA MET A 28 -0.88 -56.93 0.73
C MET A 28 -0.58 -55.44 0.57
N PHE A 29 0.09 -55.09 -0.53
CA PHE A 29 0.43 -53.73 -0.88
C PHE A 29 -0.30 -53.31 -2.15
N LEU A 30 -1.06 -52.22 -2.05
CA LEU A 30 -1.82 -51.63 -3.14
C LEU A 30 -1.26 -50.26 -3.47
N ARG A 31 -1.17 -49.94 -4.75
CA ARG A 31 -0.93 -48.60 -5.26
C ARG A 31 -2.22 -48.05 -5.82
N VAL A 32 -2.65 -46.91 -5.30
CA VAL A 32 -3.89 -46.24 -5.66
C VAL A 32 -3.56 -44.90 -6.28
N GLU A 33 -4.05 -44.66 -7.49
CA GLU A 33 -3.85 -43.39 -8.19
C GLU A 33 -5.19 -42.67 -8.29
N HIS A 34 -5.20 -41.41 -7.86
CA HIS A 34 -6.38 -40.57 -7.86
C HIS A 34 -6.05 -39.18 -8.40
N ALA A 35 -6.87 -38.70 -9.33
CA ALA A 35 -6.80 -37.31 -9.78
C ALA A 35 -7.38 -36.43 -8.68
N LEU A 36 -6.56 -35.51 -8.15
CA LEU A 36 -6.99 -34.48 -7.20
C LEU A 36 -7.38 -33.24 -8.02
N PRO A 37 -8.69 -32.95 -8.19
CA PRO A 37 -9.14 -31.86 -9.05
C PRO A 37 -8.70 -30.50 -8.53
N GLU A 38 -8.63 -30.35 -7.21
CA GLU A 38 -8.24 -29.10 -6.52
C GLU A 38 -6.80 -28.69 -6.80
N LEU A 39 -5.91 -29.67 -7.02
CA LEU A 39 -4.49 -29.46 -7.30
C LEU A 39 -4.13 -29.65 -8.78
N GLY A 40 -5.09 -30.08 -9.62
CA GLY A 40 -4.87 -30.38 -11.04
C GLY A 40 -3.87 -31.50 -11.31
N CYS A 41 -3.59 -32.37 -10.34
CA CYS A 41 -2.56 -33.41 -10.42
C CYS A 41 -3.09 -34.80 -10.05
N THR A 42 -2.41 -35.85 -10.52
CA THR A 42 -2.66 -37.23 -10.09
C THR A 42 -1.74 -37.59 -8.92
N ALA A 43 -2.31 -37.82 -7.74
CA ALA A 43 -1.58 -38.29 -6.57
C ALA A 43 -1.57 -39.82 -6.52
N VAL A 44 -0.49 -40.37 -5.94
CA VAL A 44 -0.29 -41.80 -5.77
C VAL A 44 -0.14 -42.11 -4.29
N LEU A 45 -0.97 -43.02 -3.78
CA LEU A 45 -0.88 -43.53 -2.41
C LEU A 45 -0.55 -45.02 -2.39
N CYS A 46 0.25 -45.42 -1.42
CA CYS A 46 0.57 -46.80 -1.12
C CYS A 46 -0.26 -47.23 0.09
N VAL A 47 -1.03 -48.31 -0.05
CA VAL A 47 -1.88 -48.86 1.02
C VAL A 47 -1.35 -50.23 1.39
N ALA A 48 -0.96 -50.40 2.64
CA ALA A 48 -0.52 -51.66 3.21
C ALA A 48 -1.63 -52.27 4.09
N LEU A 49 -1.94 -53.52 3.82
CA LEU A 49 -2.93 -54.32 4.53
C LEU A 49 -2.22 -55.51 5.19
N ASP A 50 -2.31 -55.59 6.52
CA ASP A 50 -1.85 -56.73 7.31
C ASP A 50 -2.88 -57.88 7.22
N SER A 51 -2.41 -59.11 7.40
CA SER A 51 -3.20 -60.33 7.61
C SER A 51 -4.32 -60.19 8.65
N ALA A 52 -4.17 -59.28 9.61
CA ALA A 52 -5.16 -58.97 10.64
C ALA A 52 -6.28 -58.02 10.17
N PHE A 53 -6.26 -57.52 8.93
CA PHE A 53 -7.31 -56.68 8.37
C PHE A 53 -8.63 -57.45 8.23
N PRO A 54 -9.80 -56.86 8.57
CA PRO A 54 -10.06 -55.46 8.95
C PRO A 54 -9.97 -55.14 10.44
N ARG A 55 -9.49 -56.05 11.32
CA ARG A 55 -9.37 -55.78 12.77
C ARG A 55 -8.29 -54.76 13.10
N LYS A 56 -7.25 -54.68 12.29
CA LYS A 56 -6.25 -53.59 12.32
C LYS A 56 -6.51 -52.61 11.18
N PRO A 57 -6.26 -51.30 11.41
CA PRO A 57 -6.42 -50.29 10.38
C PRO A 57 -5.45 -50.49 9.22
N PRO A 58 -5.82 -50.08 8.00
CA PRO A 58 -4.90 -50.01 6.87
C PRO A 58 -3.86 -48.91 7.11
N ILE A 59 -2.62 -49.14 6.69
CA ILE A 59 -1.57 -48.12 6.71
C ILE A 59 -1.51 -47.48 5.32
N VAL A 60 -1.78 -46.18 5.23
CA VAL A 60 -1.70 -45.44 3.97
C VAL A 60 -0.50 -44.51 4.02
N THR A 61 0.40 -44.63 3.04
CA THR A 61 1.62 -43.85 2.94
C THR A 61 1.73 -43.11 1.61
N TYR A 62 2.40 -41.97 1.63
CA TYR A 62 2.82 -41.26 0.42
C TYR A 62 4.18 -41.79 -0.08
N PHE A 63 4.60 -41.32 -1.27
CA PHE A 63 5.84 -41.75 -1.95
C PHE A 63 7.11 -41.61 -1.07
N ASP A 64 7.14 -40.68 -0.13
CA ASP A 64 8.24 -40.46 0.81
C ASP A 64 8.21 -41.37 2.05
N GLY A 65 7.27 -42.33 2.10
CA GLY A 65 7.08 -43.24 3.23
C GLY A 65 6.36 -42.62 4.42
N ARG A 66 5.89 -41.37 4.33
CA ARG A 66 5.11 -40.75 5.40
C ARG A 66 3.73 -41.36 5.49
N THR A 67 3.35 -41.80 6.68
CA THR A 67 2.00 -42.27 6.98
C THR A 67 1.03 -41.10 7.00
N LEU A 68 -0.06 -41.23 6.25
CA LEU A 68 -1.12 -40.25 6.18
C LEU A 68 -2.27 -40.64 7.11
N PRO A 69 -2.90 -39.65 7.78
CA PRO A 69 -4.10 -39.92 8.54
C PRO A 69 -5.23 -40.37 7.61
N ILE A 70 -5.95 -41.40 8.03
CA ILE A 70 -7.14 -41.93 7.34
C ILE A 70 -8.45 -41.38 7.93
N SER A 71 -8.36 -40.56 8.98
CA SER A 71 -9.50 -39.90 9.61
C SER A 71 -10.05 -38.78 8.71
N PRO A 72 -11.37 -38.53 8.76
CA PRO A 72 -11.97 -37.42 8.03
C PRO A 72 -11.44 -36.07 8.51
N THR A 73 -11.39 -35.10 7.60
CA THR A 73 -10.84 -33.76 7.80
C THR A 73 -11.69 -32.85 8.70
N ASP A 74 -12.93 -33.24 9.00
CA ASP A 74 -13.93 -32.41 9.69
C ASP A 74 -13.74 -32.30 11.22
N GLY A 75 -12.53 -32.56 11.73
CA GLY A 75 -12.16 -32.26 13.11
C GLY A 75 -12.74 -33.20 14.18
N SER A 76 -13.42 -34.29 13.80
CA SER A 76 -13.77 -35.38 14.72
C SER A 76 -12.51 -36.19 15.05
N THR A 77 -11.92 -35.94 16.21
CA THR A 77 -10.80 -36.73 16.74
C THR A 77 -11.23 -38.12 17.25
N GLU A 78 -12.51 -38.49 17.10
CA GLU A 78 -13.08 -39.73 17.65
C GLU A 78 -13.29 -40.87 16.62
N ASP A 79 -13.04 -40.64 15.32
CA ASP A 79 -13.17 -41.69 14.30
C ASP A 79 -11.91 -42.58 14.26
N ALA A 80 -11.68 -43.31 15.35
CA ALA A 80 -10.79 -44.46 15.36
C ALA A 80 -11.37 -45.56 14.45
N TRP A 81 -10.55 -46.16 13.60
CA TRP A 81 -10.94 -47.22 12.68
C TRP A 81 -11.79 -48.29 13.37
N ASP A 82 -13.05 -48.40 12.95
CA ASP A 82 -13.98 -49.42 13.43
C ASP A 82 -14.10 -50.55 12.38
N PRO A 83 -13.65 -51.77 12.68
CA PRO A 83 -13.71 -52.91 11.76
C PRO A 83 -15.11 -53.26 11.25
N ALA A 84 -16.18 -52.84 11.94
CA ALA A 84 -17.56 -53.16 11.58
C ALA A 84 -18.20 -52.14 10.63
N SER A 85 -17.81 -50.88 10.70
CA SER A 85 -18.45 -49.77 9.99
C SER A 85 -17.52 -49.06 8.98
N SER A 86 -16.20 -49.13 9.19
CA SER A 86 -15.22 -48.43 8.36
C SER A 86 -14.95 -49.14 7.04
N ARG A 87 -14.95 -48.37 5.95
CA ARG A 87 -14.66 -48.87 4.60
C ARG A 87 -13.28 -48.44 4.14
N LEU A 88 -12.55 -49.36 3.51
CA LEU A 88 -11.21 -49.09 2.97
C LEU A 88 -11.22 -47.96 1.94
N ALA A 89 -12.25 -47.91 1.09
CA ALA A 89 -12.38 -46.88 0.07
C ALA A 89 -12.56 -45.46 0.65
N ASP A 90 -13.27 -45.34 1.78
CA ASP A 90 -13.44 -44.06 2.48
C ASP A 90 -12.15 -43.64 3.20
N ALA A 91 -11.47 -44.58 3.86
CA ALA A 91 -10.17 -44.32 4.48
C ALA A 91 -9.12 -43.81 3.49
N VAL A 92 -9.07 -44.40 2.28
CA VAL A 92 -8.15 -43.97 1.22
C VAL A 92 -8.57 -42.63 0.62
N ALA A 93 -9.87 -42.36 0.49
CA ALA A 93 -10.38 -41.04 0.06
C ALA A 93 -10.01 -39.94 1.07
N ASN A 94 -10.18 -40.21 2.36
CA ASN A 94 -9.77 -39.31 3.44
C ASN A 94 -8.26 -39.08 3.43
N ALA A 95 -7.46 -40.11 3.19
CA ALA A 95 -6.01 -39.96 3.06
C ALA A 95 -5.61 -39.06 1.88
N PHE A 96 -6.33 -39.12 0.75
CA PHE A 96 -6.13 -38.19 -0.37
C PHE A 96 -6.52 -36.75 -0.03
N ALA A 97 -7.62 -36.54 0.70
CA ALA A 97 -8.02 -35.21 1.17
C ALA A 97 -7.02 -34.62 2.18
N ASN A 98 -6.56 -35.44 3.13
CA ASN A 98 -5.52 -35.07 4.09
C ASN A 98 -4.19 -34.76 3.39
N LEU A 99 -3.84 -35.50 2.34
CA LEU A 99 -2.69 -35.18 1.51
C LEU A 99 -2.86 -33.83 0.82
N ALA A 100 -4.02 -33.55 0.22
CA ALA A 100 -4.28 -32.27 -0.44
C ALA A 100 -4.11 -31.09 0.54
N LEU A 101 -4.62 -31.22 1.78
CA LEU A 101 -4.43 -30.22 2.84
C LEU A 101 -2.96 -30.03 3.24
N LEU A 102 -2.17 -31.11 3.32
CA LEU A 102 -0.74 -31.03 3.66
C LEU A 102 0.06 -30.25 2.62
N TRP A 103 -0.33 -30.33 1.35
CA TRP A 103 0.32 -29.63 0.25
C TRP A 103 -0.25 -28.21 0.02
N GLY A 104 -1.48 -27.93 0.47
CA GLY A 104 -2.07 -26.59 0.39
C GLY A 104 -2.26 -26.12 -1.06
N SER A 105 -1.79 -24.92 -1.40
CA SER A 105 -1.82 -24.40 -2.78
C SER A 105 -0.67 -24.91 -3.66
N VAL A 106 0.23 -25.72 -3.11
CA VAL A 106 1.45 -26.16 -3.78
C VAL A 106 1.22 -27.55 -4.38
N VAL A 107 1.48 -27.69 -5.68
CA VAL A 107 1.38 -28.99 -6.36
C VAL A 107 2.56 -29.87 -5.92
N PRO A 108 2.32 -31.15 -5.52
CA PRO A 108 3.42 -32.07 -5.21
C PRO A 108 4.31 -32.26 -6.45
N PRO A 109 5.65 -32.34 -6.27
CA PRO A 109 6.56 -32.49 -7.40
C PRO A 109 6.29 -33.82 -8.11
N SER A 110 6.06 -33.76 -9.43
CA SER A 110 5.84 -34.96 -10.25
C SER A 110 7.12 -35.80 -10.32
N PRO A 111 7.02 -37.13 -10.53
CA PRO A 111 8.20 -37.98 -10.69
C PRO A 111 9.07 -37.54 -11.87
N GLU A 112 8.46 -36.96 -12.91
CA GLU A 112 9.16 -36.36 -14.06
C GLU A 112 9.88 -35.07 -13.68
N SER A 113 9.27 -34.21 -12.84
CA SER A 113 9.91 -33.02 -12.31
C SER A 113 11.07 -33.38 -11.38
N LEU A 114 10.92 -34.41 -10.55
CA LEU A 114 11.99 -34.93 -9.72
C LEU A 114 13.09 -35.54 -10.58
N ALA A 115 12.76 -36.33 -11.59
CA ALA A 115 13.72 -36.90 -12.52
C ALA A 115 14.47 -35.79 -13.30
N ALA A 116 13.79 -34.73 -13.72
CA ALA A 116 14.39 -33.58 -14.38
C ALA A 116 15.34 -32.82 -13.44
N GLN A 117 14.91 -32.56 -12.19
CA GLN A 117 15.75 -31.92 -11.18
C GLN A 117 16.95 -32.78 -10.79
N LEU A 118 16.76 -34.09 -10.61
CA LEU A 118 17.82 -35.05 -10.35
C LEU A 118 18.77 -35.18 -11.56
N SER A 119 18.25 -35.12 -12.79
CA SER A 119 19.08 -35.09 -14.00
C SER A 119 19.83 -33.77 -14.20
N SER A 120 19.35 -32.68 -13.60
CA SER A 120 20.04 -31.38 -13.58
C SER A 120 21.14 -31.31 -12.52
N LEU A 121 21.07 -32.17 -11.50
CA LEU A 121 22.15 -32.42 -10.56
C LEU A 121 23.15 -33.36 -11.23
N SER A 122 24.41 -32.91 -11.36
CA SER A 122 25.47 -33.71 -11.99
C SER A 122 25.58 -35.10 -11.37
N ASP A 123 25.82 -36.13 -12.20
CA ASP A 123 25.95 -37.54 -11.76
C ASP A 123 26.95 -37.72 -10.60
N SER A 124 27.95 -36.84 -10.47
CA SER A 124 28.90 -36.81 -9.35
C SER A 124 28.26 -36.44 -8.00
N MET A 125 27.28 -35.54 -7.97
CA MET A 125 26.58 -35.17 -6.73
C MET A 125 25.61 -36.27 -6.29
N LEU A 126 24.97 -36.95 -7.23
CA LEU A 126 24.14 -38.11 -6.94
C LEU A 126 24.99 -39.31 -6.48
N LEU A 127 26.16 -39.52 -7.09
CA LEU A 127 27.12 -40.52 -6.62
C LEU A 127 27.65 -40.20 -5.23
N ASP A 128 27.96 -38.95 -4.90
CA ASP A 128 28.42 -38.55 -3.55
C ASP A 128 27.34 -38.75 -2.47
N ILE A 129 26.07 -38.48 -2.79
CA ILE A 129 24.94 -38.71 -1.87
C ILE A 129 24.70 -40.20 -1.63
N VAL A 130 24.84 -41.04 -2.67
CA VAL A 130 24.67 -42.50 -2.57
C VAL A 130 25.91 -43.18 -1.96
N SER A 131 27.11 -42.64 -2.19
CA SER A 131 28.37 -43.21 -1.73
C SER A 131 28.73 -42.81 -0.29
N ASN A 132 28.11 -41.75 0.25
CA ASN A 132 28.42 -41.26 1.59
C ASN A 132 27.13 -41.10 2.43
N PRO A 133 26.78 -42.10 3.28
CA PRO A 133 25.56 -42.06 4.09
C PRO A 133 25.48 -40.83 5.02
N ASN A 134 26.62 -40.21 5.35
CA ASN A 134 26.69 -38.99 6.16
C ASN A 134 26.19 -37.73 5.42
N CYS A 135 26.18 -37.71 4.08
CA CYS A 135 25.71 -36.58 3.29
C CYS A 135 24.17 -36.47 3.30
N LEU A 136 23.48 -37.61 3.30
CA LEU A 136 22.03 -37.69 3.42
C LEU A 136 21.57 -37.32 4.84
N GLU A 137 22.32 -37.76 5.85
CA GLU A 137 22.10 -37.38 7.25
C GLU A 137 22.35 -35.88 7.47
N SER A 138 23.45 -35.34 6.94
CA SER A 138 23.75 -33.90 6.99
C SER A 138 22.70 -33.05 6.27
N TYR A 139 22.19 -33.52 5.13
CA TYR A 139 21.09 -32.87 4.42
C TYR A 139 19.78 -32.92 5.21
N ALA A 140 19.47 -34.07 5.84
CA ALA A 140 18.31 -34.21 6.71
C ALA A 140 18.38 -33.27 7.93
N TYR A 141 19.57 -33.05 8.50
CA TYR A 141 19.79 -32.07 9.56
C TYR A 141 19.63 -30.61 9.11
N GLN A 142 19.90 -30.32 7.83
CA GLN A 142 19.76 -28.96 7.28
C GLN A 142 18.32 -28.62 6.88
N LEU A 143 17.48 -29.62 6.56
CA LEU A 143 16.09 -29.40 6.14
C LEU A 143 15.23 -28.60 7.15
N PRO A 144 15.28 -28.87 8.48
CA PRO A 144 14.57 -28.05 9.46
C PRO A 144 15.02 -26.58 9.46
N PHE A 145 16.32 -26.33 9.26
CA PHE A 145 16.87 -24.99 9.20
C PHE A 145 16.39 -24.23 7.97
N PHE A 146 16.45 -24.87 6.79
CA PHE A 146 15.93 -24.27 5.56
C PHE A 146 14.41 -24.08 5.59
N LYS A 147 13.67 -25.00 6.24
CA LYS A 147 12.24 -24.83 6.49
C LYS A 147 12.00 -23.60 7.37
N ALA A 148 12.71 -23.46 8.48
CA ALA A 148 12.57 -22.30 9.37
C ALA A 148 12.90 -20.97 8.65
N ILE A 149 13.93 -20.94 7.81
CA ILE A 149 14.23 -19.77 6.97
C ILE A 149 13.08 -19.48 6.00
N ARG A 150 12.53 -20.52 5.36
CA ARG A 150 11.42 -20.35 4.43
C ARG A 150 10.16 -19.85 5.12
N ASP A 151 9.82 -20.42 6.29
CA ASP A 151 8.67 -20.02 7.09
C ASP A 151 8.82 -18.56 7.56
N ALA A 152 10.01 -18.17 8.02
CA ALA A 152 10.32 -16.79 8.38
C ALA A 152 10.24 -15.85 7.17
N SER A 153 10.74 -16.28 6.01
CA SER A 153 10.66 -15.51 4.76
C SER A 153 9.21 -15.30 4.34
N GLY A 154 8.36 -16.33 4.45
CA GLY A 154 6.92 -16.23 4.22
C GLY A 154 6.27 -15.18 5.13
N GLN A 155 6.52 -15.25 6.43
CA GLN A 155 6.01 -14.26 7.39
C GLN A 155 6.44 -12.83 7.07
N THR A 156 7.71 -12.64 6.66
CA THR A 156 8.19 -11.31 6.27
C THR A 156 7.53 -10.79 5.00
N LEU A 157 7.25 -11.67 4.03
CA LEU A 157 6.53 -11.29 2.81
C LEU A 157 5.09 -10.89 3.11
N ASP A 158 4.40 -11.65 3.95
CA ASP A 158 3.04 -11.34 4.39
C ASP A 158 2.99 -9.99 5.13
N GLU A 159 4.00 -9.69 5.95
CA GLU A 159 4.10 -8.42 6.65
C GLU A 159 4.39 -7.25 5.70
N ILE A 160 5.27 -7.44 4.71
CA ILE A 160 5.52 -6.45 3.65
C ILE A 160 4.24 -6.19 2.85
N GLU A 161 3.51 -7.24 2.48
CA GLU A 161 2.24 -7.10 1.76
C GLU A 161 1.20 -6.34 2.59
N ARG A 162 1.09 -6.64 3.89
CA ARG A 162 0.22 -5.90 4.81
C ARG A 162 0.59 -4.42 4.85
N VAL A 163 1.87 -4.09 5.05
CA VAL A 163 2.35 -2.70 5.12
C VAL A 163 2.15 -1.97 3.78
N ALA A 164 2.38 -2.65 2.65
CA ALA A 164 2.11 -2.09 1.33
C ALA A 164 0.63 -1.76 1.15
N ASN A 165 -0.27 -2.67 1.54
CA ASN A 165 -1.71 -2.48 1.48
C ASN A 165 -2.19 -1.35 2.41
N GLU A 166 -1.60 -1.21 3.60
CA GLU A 166 -1.87 -0.09 4.51
C GLU A 166 -1.38 1.25 3.93
N ASN A 167 -0.18 1.29 3.33
CA ASN A 167 0.33 2.49 2.67
C ASN A 167 -0.57 2.93 1.50
N LEU A 168 -1.05 1.98 0.69
CA LEU A 168 -2.02 2.28 -0.38
C LEU A 168 -3.32 2.89 0.16
N LYS A 169 -3.76 2.49 1.36
CA LYS A 169 -4.94 3.08 2.03
C LYS A 169 -4.66 4.46 2.63
N LEU A 170 -3.44 4.71 3.10
CA LEU A 170 -3.05 6.00 3.69
C LEU A 170 -2.79 7.07 2.63
N GLN A 171 -2.38 6.69 1.43
CA GLN A 171 -2.11 7.60 0.32
C GLN A 171 -3.26 8.59 0.01
N PRO A 172 -4.52 8.16 -0.17
CA PRO A 172 -5.62 9.11 -0.40
C PRO A 172 -5.88 10.04 0.78
N VAL A 173 -5.64 9.59 2.02
CA VAL A 173 -5.80 10.43 3.22
C VAL A 173 -4.73 11.52 3.26
N LEU A 174 -3.48 11.18 2.91
CA LEU A 174 -2.40 12.16 2.80
C LEU A 174 -2.64 13.16 1.68
N ASP A 175 -3.12 12.70 0.52
CA ASP A 175 -3.45 13.57 -0.60
C ASP A 175 -4.59 14.55 -0.25
N GLN A 176 -5.62 14.07 0.45
CA GLN A 176 -6.69 14.91 0.95
C GLN A 176 -6.17 15.94 1.96
N LEU A 177 -5.38 15.50 2.95
CA LEU A 177 -4.84 16.39 3.97
C LEU A 177 -3.92 17.45 3.37
N ARG A 178 -3.14 17.08 2.35
CA ARG A 178 -2.31 18.01 1.59
C ARG A 178 -3.15 19.05 0.87
N ALA A 179 -4.22 18.65 0.19
CA ALA A 179 -5.14 19.58 -0.46
C ALA A 179 -5.81 20.54 0.54
N GLU A 180 -6.18 20.05 1.73
CA GLU A 180 -6.72 20.88 2.81
C GLU A 180 -5.68 21.90 3.32
N VAL A 181 -4.43 21.48 3.53
CA VAL A 181 -3.35 22.38 3.94
C VAL A 181 -3.06 23.43 2.87
N GLU A 182 -2.99 23.04 1.60
CA GLU A 182 -2.80 23.99 0.48
C GLU A 182 -3.98 24.99 0.41
N GLY A 183 -5.21 24.54 0.60
CA GLY A 183 -6.39 25.41 0.68
C GLY A 183 -6.34 26.40 1.85
N LEU A 184 -5.94 25.92 3.03
CA LEU A 184 -5.76 26.77 4.22
C LEU A 184 -4.62 27.77 4.04
N GLN A 185 -3.52 27.39 3.40
CA GLN A 185 -2.41 28.29 3.07
C GLN A 185 -2.86 29.39 2.13
N LEU A 186 -3.57 29.07 1.05
CA LEU A 186 -4.11 30.08 0.13
C LEU A 186 -5.08 31.05 0.82
N SER A 187 -5.96 30.53 1.68
CA SER A 187 -6.89 31.35 2.47
C SER A 187 -6.15 32.28 3.44
N LEU A 188 -5.10 31.76 4.11
CA LEU A 188 -4.26 32.55 4.99
C LEU A 188 -3.50 33.63 4.22
N GLU A 189 -2.93 33.31 3.06
CA GLU A 189 -2.25 34.29 2.20
C GLU A 189 -3.19 35.40 1.75
N GLN A 190 -4.42 35.07 1.33
CA GLN A 190 -5.43 36.07 1.00
C GLN A 190 -5.78 36.95 2.20
N SER A 191 -5.94 36.34 3.37
CA SER A 191 -6.22 37.04 4.62
C SER A 191 -5.07 37.98 5.00
N VAL A 192 -3.82 37.51 4.92
CA VAL A 192 -2.61 38.31 5.18
C VAL A 192 -2.50 39.44 4.17
N GLN A 193 -2.76 39.22 2.88
CA GLN A 193 -2.77 40.30 1.88
C GLN A 193 -3.83 41.35 2.18
N SER A 194 -5.01 40.95 2.66
CA SER A 194 -6.06 41.88 3.09
C SER A 194 -5.61 42.69 4.32
N VAL A 195 -4.97 42.04 5.29
CA VAL A 195 -4.45 42.68 6.50
C VAL A 195 -3.27 43.59 6.16
N GLN A 196 -2.39 43.24 5.22
CA GLN A 196 -1.29 44.10 4.77
C GLN A 196 -1.76 45.38 4.07
N LYS A 197 -2.98 45.40 3.52
CA LYS A 197 -3.60 46.63 3.01
C LYS A 197 -4.09 47.55 4.13
N VAL A 198 -4.34 47.03 5.33
CA VAL A 198 -4.79 47.82 6.49
C VAL A 198 -3.74 48.83 6.96
N PRO A 199 -2.44 48.50 7.11
CA PRO A 199 -1.38 49.48 7.40
C PRO A 199 -1.31 50.65 6.42
N GLN A 200 -1.67 50.46 5.15
CA GLN A 200 -1.74 51.55 4.17
C GLN A 200 -2.91 52.51 4.47
N LEU A 201 -3.97 52.01 5.09
CA LEU A 201 -5.13 52.78 5.53
C LEU A 201 -4.94 53.40 6.93
N VAL A 202 -4.03 52.88 7.75
CA VAL A 202 -3.70 53.43 9.09
C VAL A 202 -3.31 54.92 9.07
N PRO A 203 -2.48 55.44 8.15
CA PRO A 203 -2.20 56.88 8.10
C PRO A 203 -3.44 57.71 7.74
N LEU A 204 -4.32 57.21 6.87
CA LEU A 204 -5.59 57.86 6.56
C LEU A 204 -6.53 57.85 7.77
N LEU A 205 -6.66 56.70 8.44
CA LEU A 205 -7.45 56.57 9.66
C LEU A 205 -6.91 57.45 10.78
N ASN A 206 -5.59 57.54 10.97
CA ASN A 206 -4.96 58.42 11.96
C ASN A 206 -5.12 59.90 11.61
N SER A 207 -5.20 60.24 10.32
CA SER A 207 -5.49 61.61 9.87
C SER A 207 -6.96 62.01 10.08
N ILE A 208 -7.88 61.04 10.13
CA ILE A 208 -9.33 61.27 10.29
C ILE A 208 -9.80 61.00 11.73
N SER A 209 -9.01 60.28 12.54
CA SER A 209 -9.41 59.75 13.86
C SER A 209 -9.75 60.80 14.89
N SER A 210 -9.26 62.04 14.74
CA SER A 210 -9.63 63.14 15.61
C SER A 210 -9.80 64.43 14.81
N GLN A 211 -10.65 65.31 15.32
CA GLN A 211 -10.92 66.60 14.69
C GLN A 211 -9.64 67.45 14.55
N GLU A 212 -8.74 67.35 15.52
CA GLU A 212 -7.44 68.01 15.52
C GLU A 212 -6.46 67.40 14.50
N ASN A 213 -6.45 66.07 14.36
CA ASN A 213 -5.58 65.40 13.39
C ASN A 213 -6.00 65.71 11.95
N LEU A 214 -7.31 65.83 11.69
CA LEU A 214 -7.82 66.21 10.38
C LEU A 214 -7.50 67.67 10.06
N ALA A 215 -7.59 68.57 11.03
CA ALA A 215 -7.14 69.96 10.87
C ALA A 215 -5.64 70.06 10.61
N LYS A 216 -4.82 69.26 11.30
CA LYS A 216 -3.36 69.18 11.09
C LYS A 216 -3.03 68.59 9.71
N ALA A 217 -3.72 67.55 9.26
CA ALA A 217 -3.56 66.93 7.95
C ALA A 217 -3.90 67.90 6.81
N LEU A 218 -5.03 68.60 6.90
CA LEU A 218 -5.39 69.64 5.93
C LEU A 218 -4.37 70.80 5.91
N ALA A 219 -3.76 71.14 7.06
CA ALA A 219 -2.70 72.13 7.12
C ALA A 219 -1.39 71.64 6.49
N THR A 220 -1.03 70.36 6.65
CA THR A 220 0.14 69.78 5.99
C THR A 220 -0.05 69.66 4.48
N ASP A 221 -1.26 69.34 4.02
CA ASP A 221 -1.59 69.26 2.59
C ASP A 221 -1.49 70.63 1.90
N VAL A 222 -1.97 71.69 2.56
CA VAL A 222 -1.80 73.06 2.06
C VAL A 222 -0.33 73.45 1.98
N LYS A 223 0.50 73.09 2.98
CA LYS A 223 1.94 73.33 2.95
C LYS A 223 2.65 72.54 1.84
N ALA A 224 2.26 71.29 1.61
CA ALA A 224 2.81 70.46 0.54
C ALA A 224 2.46 71.03 -0.84
N LEU A 225 1.22 71.49 -1.04
CA LEU A 225 0.80 72.15 -2.27
C LEU A 225 1.51 73.51 -2.48
N ASP A 226 1.78 74.26 -1.41
CA ASP A 226 2.57 75.48 -1.47
C ASP A 226 4.02 75.19 -1.91
N ALA A 227 4.66 74.14 -1.37
CA ALA A 227 5.99 73.71 -1.78
C ALA A 227 6.05 73.21 -3.23
N GLN A 228 5.06 72.43 -3.67
CA GLN A 228 4.93 71.99 -5.07
C GLN A 228 4.76 73.18 -6.02
N ARG A 229 3.93 74.16 -5.64
CA ARG A 229 3.71 75.37 -6.40
C ARG A 229 4.99 76.21 -6.52
N GLU A 230 5.77 76.33 -5.44
CA GLU A 230 7.06 77.04 -5.44
C GLU A 230 8.11 76.33 -6.28
N GLU A 231 8.13 74.99 -6.29
CA GLU A 231 8.98 74.20 -7.18
C GLU A 231 8.63 74.45 -8.65
N ILE A 232 7.34 74.43 -9.00
CA ILE A 232 6.87 74.74 -10.36
C ILE A 232 7.18 76.20 -10.72
N ALA A 233 7.04 77.15 -9.80
CA ALA A 233 7.41 78.55 -10.02
C ALA A 233 8.93 78.72 -10.26
N ARG A 234 9.77 78.01 -9.51
CA ARG A 234 11.22 77.99 -9.74
C ARG A 234 11.57 77.41 -11.10
N ARG A 235 10.88 76.35 -11.53
CA ARG A 235 11.03 75.78 -12.88
C ARG A 235 10.57 76.75 -13.97
N LEU A 236 9.47 77.48 -13.75
CA LEU A 236 8.99 78.52 -14.67
C LEU A 236 10.01 79.65 -14.87
N LEU A 237 10.66 80.09 -13.79
CA LEU A 237 11.69 81.14 -13.84
C LEU A 237 12.99 80.70 -14.52
N GLN A 238 13.23 79.39 -14.65
CA GLN A 238 14.40 78.82 -15.31
C GLN A 238 14.19 78.59 -16.82
N VAL A 239 12.94 78.70 -17.32
CA VAL A 239 12.65 78.52 -18.75
C VAL A 239 12.62 79.88 -19.44
N ASP A 240 13.54 80.06 -20.39
CA ASP A 240 13.54 81.22 -21.26
C ASP A 240 12.38 81.15 -22.26
N TYR A 241 11.46 82.12 -22.17
CA TYR A 241 10.26 82.17 -23.00
C TYR A 241 10.55 82.23 -24.51
N ALA A 242 11.70 82.83 -24.88
CA ALA A 242 12.11 83.01 -26.27
C ALA A 242 12.55 81.70 -26.95
N THR A 243 13.04 80.71 -26.19
CA THR A 243 13.56 79.44 -26.71
C THR A 243 12.55 78.30 -26.63
N ASP A 244 11.75 78.23 -25.56
CA ASP A 244 10.86 77.07 -25.28
C ASP A 244 9.44 77.46 -24.83
N ARG A 245 8.70 78.19 -25.69
CA ARG A 245 7.34 78.67 -25.42
C ARG A 245 6.34 77.58 -25.00
N ARG A 246 6.37 76.41 -25.63
CA ARG A 246 5.43 75.30 -25.31
C ARG A 246 5.62 74.76 -23.90
N ARG A 247 6.86 74.68 -23.43
CA ARG A 247 7.21 74.19 -22.10
C ARG A 247 6.84 75.22 -21.03
N PHE A 248 7.03 76.49 -21.34
CA PHE A 248 6.58 77.58 -20.48
C PHE A 248 5.06 77.58 -20.31
N ASP A 249 4.29 77.50 -21.41
CA ASP A 249 2.82 77.48 -21.37
C ASP A 249 2.29 76.24 -20.60
N ALA A 250 2.93 75.07 -20.76
CA ALA A 250 2.56 73.86 -20.02
C ALA A 250 2.80 73.99 -18.51
N LEU A 251 3.97 74.48 -18.09
CA LEU A 251 4.29 74.71 -16.68
C LEU A 251 3.41 75.81 -16.06
N LEU A 252 2.97 76.79 -16.87
CA LEU A 252 2.11 77.88 -16.42
C LEU A 252 0.67 77.38 -16.18
N GLU A 253 0.17 76.49 -17.02
CA GLU A 253 -1.10 75.80 -16.77
C GLU A 253 -1.01 74.83 -15.58
N GLU A 254 0.10 74.12 -15.41
CA GLU A 254 0.36 73.27 -14.24
C GLU A 254 0.38 74.10 -12.94
N TYR A 255 1.04 75.27 -12.97
CA TYR A 255 1.04 76.22 -11.87
C TYR A 255 -0.36 76.74 -11.54
N ARG A 256 -1.16 77.10 -12.55
CA ARG A 256 -2.56 77.53 -12.37
C ARG A 256 -3.42 76.41 -11.79
N GLY A 257 -3.24 75.18 -12.26
CA GLY A 257 -3.92 73.99 -11.73
C GLY A 257 -3.62 73.80 -10.25
N LYS A 258 -2.33 73.77 -9.88
CA LYS A 258 -1.89 73.62 -8.49
C LYS A 258 -2.31 74.79 -7.59
N ALA A 259 -2.33 76.01 -8.11
CA ALA A 259 -2.81 77.19 -7.37
C ALA A 259 -4.33 77.09 -7.06
N LYS A 260 -5.13 76.60 -8.01
CA LYS A 260 -6.56 76.33 -7.79
C LYS A 260 -6.77 75.24 -6.74
N GLU A 261 -6.05 74.12 -6.86
CA GLU A 261 -6.09 73.02 -5.89
C GLU A 261 -5.76 73.49 -4.48
N ARG A 262 -4.67 74.27 -4.34
CA ARG A 262 -4.26 74.88 -3.08
C ARG A 262 -5.34 75.78 -2.49
N HIS A 263 -5.96 76.62 -3.32
CA HIS A 263 -7.01 77.53 -2.87
C HIS A 263 -8.25 76.77 -2.38
N VAL A 264 -8.69 75.75 -3.12
CA VAL A 264 -9.81 74.89 -2.72
C VAL A 264 -9.51 74.16 -1.42
N MET A 265 -8.30 73.62 -1.25
CA MET A 265 -7.90 72.94 0.00
C MET A 265 -7.80 73.90 1.18
N ASP A 266 -7.31 75.13 0.98
CA ASP A 266 -7.27 76.14 2.03
C ASP A 266 -8.67 76.63 2.41
N LEU A 267 -9.60 76.76 1.45
CA LEU A 267 -11.01 77.04 1.73
C LEU A 267 -11.66 75.92 2.55
N LYS A 268 -11.42 74.66 2.19
CA LYS A 268 -11.90 73.50 2.95
C LYS A 268 -11.33 73.49 4.37
N ARG A 269 -10.04 73.77 4.54
CA ARG A 269 -9.40 73.91 5.85
C ARG A 269 -10.04 75.01 6.69
N ARG A 270 -10.27 76.20 6.12
CA ARG A 270 -10.90 77.32 6.83
C ARG A 270 -12.35 77.02 7.21
N ALA A 271 -13.13 76.45 6.29
CA ALA A 271 -14.50 76.03 6.56
C ALA A 271 -14.57 74.99 7.68
N TYR A 272 -13.68 73.99 7.64
CA TYR A 272 -13.58 72.96 8.66
C TYR A 272 -13.18 73.52 10.03
N CYS A 273 -12.15 74.38 10.10
CA CYS A 273 -11.77 75.05 11.35
C CYS A 273 -12.85 76.00 11.88
N ALA A 274 -13.68 76.57 11.00
CA ALA A 274 -14.82 77.39 11.40
C ALA A 274 -15.98 76.55 11.96
N SER A 275 -16.21 75.34 11.45
CA SER A 275 -17.24 74.42 11.96
C SER A 275 -16.91 73.77 13.30
N LEU A 276 -15.67 73.88 13.76
CA LEU A 276 -15.19 73.37 15.06
C LEU A 276 -15.30 74.41 16.19
N LYS A 277 -15.65 75.65 15.87
CA LYS A 277 -15.91 76.74 16.83
C LYS A 277 -17.40 76.89 17.07
#